data_AF-X1QBE0-F1
#
_entry.id   AF-X1QBE0-F1
#
_cell.length_a   1.000
_cell.length_b   1.000
_cell.length_c   1.000
_cell.angle_alpha   90.00
_cell.angle_beta   90.00
_cell.angle_gamma   90.00
#
_symmetry.space_group_name_H-M   'P 1'
#
loop_
_entity.id
_entity.type
_entity.pdbx_description
1 polymer ?
#
loop_
_entity_poly.entity_id
_entity_poly.type
_entity_poly.pdbx_seq_one_letter_code
_entity_poly.pdbx_strand_id
1 'polypeptide(L)' 'MDEEKIIAEVQSCIDCMICLDVCDTFAVTQNELLSPNGRLKIVDKIFNNKDITQEEIKSIY' A
#
# COMPACT_ATOMS: atom_id res chain seq x y z
N MET A 1 2.18 3.09 19.79
CA MET A 1 2.56 1.94 18.94
C MET A 1 4.01 2.16 18.54
N ASP A 2 4.77 1.08 18.39
CA ASP A 2 6.17 1.13 17.98
C ASP A 2 6.23 1.32 16.45
N GLU A 3 6.71 2.47 16.01
CA GLU A 3 6.79 2.85 14.60
C GLU A 3 7.74 1.94 13.81
N GLU A 4 8.87 1.55 14.42
CA GLU A 4 9.85 0.66 13.79
C GLU A 4 9.23 -0.71 13.50
N LYS A 5 8.42 -1.22 14.43
CA LYS A 5 7.69 -2.47 14.26
C LYS A 5 6.70 -2.40 13.11
N ILE A 6 5.95 -1.29 12.99
CA ILE A 6 4.97 -1.10 11.90
C ILE A 6 5.68 -1.08 10.55
N ILE A 7 6.79 -0.36 10.45
CA ILE A 7 7.58 -0.28 9.22
C ILE A 7 8.09 -1.67 8.81
N ALA A 8 8.62 -2.44 9.77
CA ALA A 8 9.08 -3.80 9.50
C ALA A 8 7.97 -4.72 9.01
N GLU A 9 6.77 -4.65 9.62
CA GLU A 9 5.60 -5.42 9.18
C GLU A 9 5.16 -5.02 7.77
N VAL A 10 5.08 -3.73 7.46
CA VAL A 10 4.74 -3.22 6.12
C VAL A 10 5.74 -3.71 5.08
N GLN A 11 7.04 -3.55 5.34
CA GLN A 11 8.11 -3.95 4.42
C GLN A 11 8.14 -5.46 4.19
N SER A 12 7.81 -6.27 5.20
CA SER A 12 7.72 -7.73 5.05
C SER A 12 6.59 -8.20 4.12
N CYS A 13 5.61 -7.33 3.82
CA CYS A 13 4.37 -7.70 3.14
C CYS A 13 4.28 -7.19 1.68
N ILE A 14 5.06 -6.17 1.30
CA ILE A 14 4.91 -5.47 0.01
C ILE A 14 5.24 -6.36 -1.19
N ASP A 15 6.17 -7.30 -1.08
CA ASP A 15 6.75 -7.98 -2.24
C ASP A 15 5.92 -9.17 -2.76
N CYS A 16 5.19 -9.89 -1.90
CA CYS A 16 4.52 -11.13 -2.32
C CYS A 16 3.32 -10.90 -3.24
N MET A 17 2.66 -9.74 -3.10
CA MET A 17 1.50 -9.30 -3.89
C MET A 17 0.32 -10.30 -3.97
N ILE A 18 0.29 -11.35 -3.13
CA ILE A 18 -0.80 -12.36 -3.08
C ILE A 18 -2.17 -11.72 -2.81
N CYS A 19 -2.20 -10.58 -2.13
CA CYS A 19 -3.43 -9.84 -1.90
C CYS A 19 -4.10 -9.32 -3.18
N LEU A 20 -3.38 -9.22 -4.30
CA LEU A 20 -3.95 -8.84 -5.60
C LEU A 20 -4.87 -9.92 -6.16
N ASP A 21 -4.54 -11.19 -5.97
CA ASP A 21 -5.30 -12.33 -6.50
C ASP A 21 -6.70 -12.44 -5.88
N VAL A 22 -6.89 -11.87 -4.68
CA VAL A 22 -8.14 -11.93 -3.91
C VAL A 22 -8.83 -10.57 -3.77
N CYS A 23 -8.26 -9.50 -4.33
CA CYS A 23 -8.80 -8.16 -4.19
C CYS A 23 -9.83 -7.87 -5.30
N ASP A 24 -11.12 -7.85 -4.95
CA ASP A 24 -12.20 -7.53 -5.89
C ASP A 24 -12.04 -6.16 -6.55
N THR A 25 -11.61 -5.14 -5.79
CA THR A 25 -11.35 -3.79 -6.33
C THR A 25 -10.28 -3.85 -7.42
N PHE A 26 -9.18 -4.55 -7.17
CA PHE A 26 -8.13 -4.72 -8.18
C PHE A 26 -8.60 -5.56 -9.36
N ALA A 27 -9.34 -6.65 -9.12
CA ALA A 27 -9.88 -7.50 -10.18
C ALA A 27 -10.74 -6.69 -11.17
N VAL A 28 -11.56 -5.76 -10.68
CA VAL A 28 -12.44 -4.91 -11.51
C VAL A 28 -11.70 -3.72 -12.11
N THR A 29 -10.86 -3.03 -11.33
CA THR A 29 -10.24 -1.75 -11.75
C THR A 29 -8.90 -1.91 -12.45
N GLN A 30 -8.21 -3.04 -12.22
CA GLN A 30 -6.81 -3.27 -12.57
C GLN A 30 -5.87 -2.16 -12.07
N ASN A 31 -6.29 -1.39 -11.06
CA ASN A 31 -5.52 -0.30 -10.47
C ASN A 31 -4.96 -0.73 -9.11
N GLU A 32 -3.65 -0.98 -9.08
CA GLU A 32 -2.96 -1.43 -7.87
C GLU A 32 -3.01 -0.39 -6.73
N LEU A 33 -3.09 0.91 -7.03
CA LEU A 33 -3.23 1.95 -6.00
C LEU A 33 -4.49 1.76 -5.15
N LEU A 34 -5.53 1.16 -5.72
CA LEU A 34 -6.79 0.87 -5.05
C LEU A 34 -6.79 -0.48 -4.32
N SER A 35 -5.70 -1.25 -4.42
CA SER A 35 -5.54 -2.55 -3.77
C SER A 35 -4.95 -2.44 -2.35
N PRO A 36 -5.01 -3.51 -1.54
CA PRO A 36 -4.26 -3.57 -0.28
C PRO A 36 -2.75 -3.36 -0.45
N ASN A 37 -2.15 -3.88 -1.53
CA ASN A 37 -0.70 -3.72 -1.78
C ASN A 37 -0.34 -2.25 -2.05
N GLY A 38 -1.15 -1.55 -2.86
CA GLY A 38 -0.96 -0.12 -3.13
C GLY A 38 -0.99 0.71 -1.85
N ARG A 39 -1.94 0.41 -0.95
CA ARG A 39 -2.02 1.08 0.37
C ARG A 39 -0.75 0.83 1.21
N LEU A 40 -0.22 -0.40 1.24
CA LEU A 40 1.04 -0.70 1.94
C LEU A 40 2.23 0.08 1.36
N LYS A 41 2.33 0.19 0.04
CA LYS A 41 3.37 0.98 -0.63
C LYS A 41 3.29 2.46 -0.28
N ILE A 42 2.07 3.01 -0.16
CA ILE A 42 1.88 4.41 0.27
C ILE A 42 2.29 4.58 1.74
N VAL A 43 1.95 3.61 2.60
CA VAL A 43 2.38 3.61 4.01
C VAL A 43 3.91 3.57 4.12
N ASP A 44 4.60 2.72 3.35
CA ASP A 44 6.08 2.71 3.31
C ASP A 44 6.64 4.07 2.87
N LYS A 45 6.03 4.72 1.87
CA LYS A 45 6.45 6.07 1.46
C LYS A 45 6.31 7.09 2.59
N ILE A 46 5.18 7.10 3.30
CA ILE A 46 4.92 8.02 4.42
C ILE A 46 5.99 7.84 5.50
N PHE A 47 6.24 6.61 5.94
CA PHE A 47 7.21 6.34 7.00
C PHE A 47 8.66 6.57 6.60
N ASN A 48 8.98 6.47 5.29
CA ASN A 48 10.31 6.80 4.77
C ASN A 48 10.45 8.28 4.35
N ASN A 49 9.52 9.16 4.75
CA ASN A 49 9.51 10.59 4.40
C ASN A 49 9.65 10.85 2.88
N LYS A 50 9.03 9.99 2.07
CA LYS A 50 8.97 10.16 0.61
C LYS A 50 7.72 10.96 0.24
N ASP A 51 7.84 11.77 -0.80
CA ASP A 51 6.69 12.49 -1.36
C ASP A 51 5.61 11.51 -1.86
N ILE A 52 4.36 11.86 -1.57
CA ILE A 52 3.17 11.17 -2.07
C ILE A 52 2.40 12.07 -3.04
N THR A 53 1.89 11.46 -4.10
CA THR A 53 1.14 12.15 -5.15
C THR A 53 -0.31 12.42 -4.73
N GLN A 54 -0.97 13.35 -5.43
CA GLN A 54 -2.40 13.59 -5.23
C GLN A 54 -3.27 12.37 -5.58
N GLU A 55 -2.81 11.52 -6.51
CA GLU A 55 -3.50 10.28 -6.85
C GLU A 55 -3.40 9.25 -5.73
N GLU A 56 -2.22 9.11 -5.12
CA GLU A 56 -2.03 8.25 -3.95
C GLU A 56 -2.88 8.72 -2.76
N ILE A 57 -2.94 10.04 -2.50
CA ILE A 57 -3.83 10.57 -1.47
C ILE A 57 -5.30 10.22 -1.75
N LYS A 58 -5.75 10.38 -3.00
CA LYS A 58 -7.13 10.04 -3.41
C LYS A 58 -7.43 8.55 -3.31
N SER A 59 -6.43 7.67 -3.45
CA SER A 59 -6.62 6.21 -3.38
C SER A 59 -6.90 5.69 -1.97
N ILE A 60 -6.61 6.49 -0.94
CA ILE A 60 -6.79 6.12 0.47
C ILE A 60 -8.23 6.36 0.94
N TYR A 61 -8.91 7.36 0.37
CA TYR A 61 -10.25 7.85 0.75
C TYR A 61 -11.37 7.22 -0.10
#